data_AF-A0A2D5J3N5-F1
#
_entry.id   AF-A0A2D5J3N5-F1
#
_cell.length_a   1.000
_cell.length_b   1.000
_cell.length_c   1.000
_cell.angle_alpha   90.00
_cell.angle_beta   90.00
_cell.angle_gamma   90.00
#
_symmetry.space_group_name_H-M   'P 1'
#
loop_
_entity.id
_entity.type
_entity.pdbx_description
1 polymer ?
#
loop_
_entity_poly.entity_id
_entity_poly.type
_entity_poly.pdbx_seq_one_letter_code
_entity_poly.pdbx_strand_id
1 'polypeptide(L)' 'MTEEITTLIEEVAATWSQVRPPNRPGVIMAGQMAKTVAGFAAEQGRMAFEDEPSGFETALQATKEGTE' A
#
# COMPACT_ATOMS: atom_id res chain seq x y z
N MET A 1 8.10 18.15 -2.24
CA MET A 1 8.05 16.69 -2.51
C MET A 1 9.05 15.89 -1.69
N THR A 2 10.38 16.00 -1.86
CA THR A 2 11.32 15.19 -1.04
C THR A 2 11.30 15.57 0.44
N GLU A 3 11.16 16.87 0.77
CA GLU A 3 11.02 17.32 2.17
C GLU A 3 9.69 16.87 2.81
N GLU A 4 8.63 16.74 2.01
CA GLU A 4 7.31 16.31 2.49
C GLU A 4 7.29 14.83 2.87
N ILE A 5 7.93 13.97 2.08
CA ILE A 5 7.96 12.53 2.38
C ILE A 5 8.87 12.20 3.58
N THR A 6 9.96 12.95 3.75
CA THR A 6 10.83 12.80 4.93
C THR A 6 10.07 13.12 6.21
N THR A 7 9.33 14.23 6.22
CA THR A 7 8.50 14.65 7.36
C THR A 7 7.43 13.61 7.68
N LEU A 8 6.72 13.11 6.66
CA LEU A 8 5.72 12.06 6.83
C LEU A 8 6.30 10.77 7.44
N ILE A 9 7.48 10.35 6.98
CA ILE A 9 8.13 9.13 7.48
C ILE A 9 8.60 9.31 8.93
N GLU A 10 9.07 10.49 9.31
CA GLU A 10 9.40 10.82 10.70
C GLU A 10 8.18 10.74 11.62
N GLU A 11 7.04 11.27 11.19
CA GLU A 11 5.78 11.21 11.94
C GLU A 11 5.25 9.79 12.09
N VAL A 12 5.27 8.99 11.03
CA VAL A 12 4.85 7.58 11.05
C VAL A 12 5.76 6.76 11.97
N ALA A 13 7.08 6.93 11.89
CA ALA A 13 8.02 6.24 12.76
C ALA A 13 7.80 6.63 14.24
N ALA A 14 7.63 7.91 14.55
CA ALA A 14 7.32 8.35 15.91
C ALA A 14 5.99 7.78 16.42
N THR A 15 4.97 7.74 15.56
CA THR A 15 3.61 7.28 15.94
C THR A 15 3.56 5.79 16.22
N TRP A 16 4.17 4.97 15.36
CA TRP A 16 3.98 3.51 15.39
C TRP A 16 5.13 2.73 16.02
N SER A 17 6.35 3.25 15.95
CA SER A 17 7.53 2.59 16.52
C SER A 17 8.17 3.35 17.68
N GLN A 18 7.68 4.56 17.99
CA GLN A 18 8.28 5.47 18.98
C GLN A 18 9.76 5.77 18.72
N VAL A 19 10.21 5.57 17.48
CA VAL A 19 11.59 5.87 17.06
C VAL A 19 11.57 7.18 16.30
N ARG A 20 12.32 8.18 16.77
CA ARG A 20 12.72 9.29 15.90
C ARG A 20 13.86 8.81 15.01
N PRO A 21 13.77 8.91 13.67
CA PRO A 21 14.82 8.42 12.77
C PRO A 21 16.16 9.07 13.13
N PRO A 22 17.13 8.32 13.70
CA PRO A 22 18.30 8.94 14.31
C PRO A 22 19.50 9.00 13.36
N ASN A 23 19.34 8.60 12.10
CA ASN A 23 20.47 8.52 11.18
C ASN A 23 20.13 8.93 9.74
N ARG A 24 21.06 9.68 9.15
CA ARG A 24 21.05 10.19 7.78
C ARG A 24 20.73 9.13 6.71
N PRO A 25 21.15 7.85 6.82
CA PRO A 25 20.73 6.81 5.89
C PRO A 25 19.22 6.59 5.80
N GLY A 26 18.49 6.63 6.92
CA GLY A 26 17.03 6.48 6.92
C GLY A 26 16.32 7.59 6.14
N VAL A 27 16.77 8.84 6.28
CA VAL A 27 16.27 10.00 5.52
C VAL A 27 16.54 9.86 4.03
N ILE A 28 17.73 9.37 3.64
CA ILE A 28 18.09 9.13 2.24
C ILE A 28 17.21 8.04 1.64
N MET A 29 17.02 6.92 2.34
CA MET A 29 16.15 5.83 1.89
C MET A 29 14.70 6.29 1.72
N ALA A 30 14.17 7.05 2.69
CA ALA A 30 12.86 7.69 2.62
C ALA A 30 12.70 8.55 1.35
N GLY A 31 13.68 9.41 1.05
CA GLY A 31 13.68 10.24 -0.16
C GLY A 31 13.72 9.42 -1.46
N GLN A 32 14.44 8.29 -1.47
CA GLN A 32 14.51 7.39 -2.63
C GLN A 32 13.16 6.71 -2.92
N MET A 33 12.36 6.43 -1.87
CA MET A 33 11.04 5.82 -2.01
C MET A 33 9.97 6.77 -2.58
N ALA A 34 10.23 8.08 -2.63
CA ALA A 34 9.28 9.08 -3.11
C ALA A 34 8.72 8.79 -4.50
N LYS A 35 9.59 8.38 -5.43
CA LYS A 35 9.17 8.04 -6.80
C LYS A 35 8.33 6.78 -6.86
N THR A 36 8.64 5.79 -6.01
CA THR A 36 7.87 4.55 -5.89
C THR A 36 6.47 4.84 -5.35
N VAL A 37 6.37 5.65 -4.29
CA VAL A 37 5.07 6.06 -3.73
C VAL A 37 4.25 6.85 -4.75
N ALA A 38 4.87 7.80 -5.47
CA ALA A 38 4.20 8.54 -6.53
C ALA A 38 3.72 7.63 -7.67
N GLY A 39 4.52 6.61 -8.04
CA GLY A 39 4.14 5.59 -9.02
C GLY A 39 2.91 4.79 -8.58
N PHE A 40 2.86 4.33 -7.33
CA PHE A 40 1.69 3.64 -6.80
C PHE A 40 0.46 4.54 -6.71
N ALA A 41 0.61 5.79 -6.27
CA ALA A 41 -0.48 6.76 -6.22
C ALA A 41 -1.04 7.05 -7.62
N ALA A 42 -0.19 7.11 -8.65
CA ALA A 42 -0.63 7.27 -10.04
C ALA A 42 -1.40 6.04 -10.57
N GLU A 43 -1.10 4.85 -10.04
CA GLU A 43 -1.79 3.61 -10.38
C GLU A 43 -3.06 3.37 -9.55
N GLN A 44 -3.19 4.08 -8.43
CA GLN A 44 -4.37 4.06 -7.57
C GLN A 44 -5.58 4.61 -8.32
N GLY A 45 -6.58 3.77 -8.54
CA GLY A 45 -7.76 4.09 -9.35
C GLY A 45 -7.65 3.68 -10.84
N ARG A 46 -6.46 3.26 -11.30
CA ARG A 46 -6.28 2.55 -12.59
C ARG A 46 -6.33 1.04 -12.45
N MET A 47 -6.02 0.53 -11.26
CA MET A 47 -6.29 -0.85 -10.86
C MET A 47 -7.80 -1.02 -10.65
N ALA A 48 -8.57 -1.02 -11.72
CA ALA A 48 -9.90 -1.61 -11.69
C ALA A 48 -9.70 -3.13 -11.54
N PHE A 49 -10.22 -3.69 -10.45
CA PHE A 49 -10.46 -5.14 -10.43
C PHE A 49 -11.44 -5.43 -11.57
N GLU A 50 -11.28 -6.56 -12.26
CA GLU A 50 -12.25 -6.96 -13.29
C GLU A 50 -13.67 -6.98 -12.69
N ASP A 51 -14.66 -6.52 -13.46
CA ASP A 51 -16.09 -6.56 -13.07
C ASP A 51 -16.60 -8.00 -12.87
N GLU A 52 -15.78 -9.00 -13.22
CA GLU A 52 -16.14 -10.39 -13.01
C GLU A 52 -16.19 -10.67 -11.50
N PRO A 53 -17.33 -11.14 -10.95
CA PRO A 53 -17.43 -11.44 -9.54
C PRO A 53 -16.31 -12.41 -9.19
N SER A 54 -15.53 -12.03 -8.17
CA SER A 54 -14.38 -12.76 -7.70
C SER A 54 -14.67 -14.26 -7.79
N GLY A 55 -13.78 -15.03 -8.42
CA GLY A 55 -13.97 -16.47 -8.61
C GLY A 55 -14.32 -17.22 -7.32
N PHE A 56 -14.13 -16.59 -6.15
CA PHE A 56 -14.64 -17.00 -4.86
C PHE A 56 -16.17 -17.07 -4.75
N GLU A 57 -16.95 -16.07 -5.16
CA GLU A 57 -18.43 -16.13 -5.09
C GLU A 57 -19.00 -17.17 -6.07
N THR A 58 -18.42 -17.24 -7.27
CA THR A 58 -18.73 -18.27 -8.27
C THR A 58 -18.38 -19.67 -7.76
N ALA A 59 -17.20 -19.85 -7.16
CA ALA A 59 -16.81 -21.13 -6.53
C ALA A 59 -17.67 -21.46 -5.31
N LEU A 60 -18.08 -20.45 -4.52
CA LEU A 60 -18.97 -20.62 -3.38
C LEU A 60 -20.39 -20.99 -3.83
N GLN A 61 -20.86 -20.50 -4.97
CA GLN A 61 -22.16 -20.88 -5.52
C GLN A 61 -22.12 -22.27 -6.15
N ALA A 62 -21.07 -22.61 -6.90
CA ALA A 62 -20.88 -23.94 -7.49
C ALA A 62 -20.79 -25.07 -6.44
N THR A 63 -20.39 -24.73 -5.21
CA THR A 63 -20.35 -25.67 -4.08
C THR A 63 -21.67 -25.76 -3.30
N LYS A 64 -22.61 -24.82 -3.47
CA LYS A 64 -23.93 -24.85 -2.81
C LYS A 64 -24.89 -25.87 -3.43
N GLU A 65 -24.68 -26.28 -4.68
CA GLU A 65 -25.54 -27.28 -5.37
C GLU A 65 -25.04 -28.72 -5.17
N GLY A 66 -24.13 -28.96 -4.24
CA GLY A 66 -23.71 -30.30 -3.87
C GLY A 66 -24.37 -30.76 -2.57
N THR A 67 -25.67 -31.08 -2.56
CA THR A 67 -26.30 -32.24 -1.89
C THR A 67 -27.81 -32.23 -2.20
N GLU A 68 -28.28 -33.32 -2.82
CA GLU A 68 -29.68 -33.72 -3.17
C GLU A 68 -30.28 -33.25 -4.49
#